data_AF-A0A7S1L1E7-F1
#
_entry.id   AF-A0A7S1L1E7-F1
#
_cell.length_a   1.000
_cell.length_b   1.000
_cell.length_c   1.000
_cell.angle_alpha   90.00
_cell.angle_beta   90.00
_cell.angle_gamma   90.00
#
_symmetry.space_group_name_H-M   'P 1'
#
loop_
_entity.id
_entity.type
_entity.pdbx_description
1 polymer ?
#
loop_
_entity_poly.entity_id
_entity_poly.type
_entity_poly.pdbx_seq_one_letter_code
_entity_poly.pdbx_strand_id
1 'polypeptide(L)'
;KDEESTSTSESDEVIKREGTGLSAVDSRSLELATARLLGDLRSSPHEELRLERDSVYGAAILMPQLARSAGWPKSLTVHAIRTFIFLFGNLFLQGVLIMQIAKEQAVYDAYGGQMYLCDFREGSKGPLGTVIDTPKRLYADFSQWNTRVFV
;
A
#
# COMPACT_ATOMS: atom_id res chain seq x y z
N LYS A 1 -63.97 41.57 -13.40
CA LYS A 1 -63.65 40.30 -12.69
C LYS A 1 -62.13 40.20 -12.63
N ASP A 2 -61.43 41.10 -11.95
CA ASP A 2 -61.55 41.53 -10.55
C ASP A 2 -61.44 40.38 -9.55
N GLU A 3 -60.56 40.64 -8.58
CA GLU A 3 -60.17 39.93 -7.36
C GLU A 3 -58.83 39.15 -7.47
N GLU A 4 -57.68 39.70 -7.02
CA GLU A 4 -57.28 40.05 -5.63
C GLU A 4 -56.96 38.76 -4.83
N SER A 5 -55.86 38.58 -4.10
CA SER A 5 -54.57 39.25 -3.95
C SER A 5 -53.68 38.42 -2.99
N THR A 6 -52.43 38.83 -2.84
CA THR A 6 -51.70 38.90 -1.54
C THR A 6 -51.12 37.61 -0.91
N SER A 7 -49.91 37.79 -0.36
CA SER A 7 -49.02 36.83 0.34
C SER A 7 -48.24 35.94 -0.63
N THR A 8 -46.94 36.07 -0.80
CA THR A 8 -45.89 36.03 0.23
C THR A 8 -44.67 36.84 -0.23
N SER A 9 -44.56 38.10 0.22
CA SER A 9 -43.40 38.98 -0.02
C SER A 9 -42.72 39.36 1.31
N GLU A 10 -42.76 38.47 2.31
CA GLU A 10 -42.37 38.78 3.69
C GLU A 10 -41.18 37.94 4.19
N SER A 11 -40.54 37.16 3.31
CA SER A 11 -39.36 36.34 3.68
C SER A 11 -38.04 36.88 3.14
N ASP A 12 -38.06 37.82 2.19
CA ASP A 12 -36.85 38.39 1.58
C ASP A 12 -36.35 39.69 2.25
N GLU A 13 -37.10 40.26 3.19
CA GLU A 13 -36.66 41.46 3.93
C GLU A 13 -36.03 41.17 5.30
N VAL A 14 -36.15 39.94 5.82
CA VAL A 14 -35.61 39.60 7.16
C VAL A 14 -34.09 39.31 7.11
N ILE A 15 -33.51 39.05 5.94
CA ILE A 15 -32.05 38.96 5.73
C ILE A 15 -31.52 40.28 5.15
N LYS A 16 -31.92 41.43 5.70
CA LYS A 16 -31.39 42.72 5.24
C LYS A 16 -31.00 43.70 6.33
N ARG A 17 -31.06 43.29 7.60
CA ARG A 17 -30.78 44.18 8.73
C ARG A 17 -29.98 43.51 9.84
N GLU A 18 -28.74 43.05 9.57
CA GLU A 18 -27.72 42.87 10.64
C GLU A 18 -26.26 42.61 10.20
N GLY A 19 -25.83 42.94 8.97
CA GLY A 19 -24.52 42.48 8.45
C GLY A 19 -23.62 43.51 7.75
N THR A 20 -23.92 44.80 7.75
CA THR A 20 -23.25 45.78 6.88
C THR A 20 -21.81 46.14 7.27
N GLY A 21 -21.33 45.74 8.45
CA GLY A 21 -19.92 45.86 8.86
C GLY A 21 -19.09 44.58 8.74
N LEU A 22 -19.74 43.41 8.78
CA LEU A 22 -19.07 42.10 8.79
C LEU A 22 -18.81 41.57 7.37
N SER A 23 -19.66 41.95 6.40
CA SER A 23 -19.56 41.51 5.00
C SER A 23 -18.32 42.01 4.25
N ALA A 24 -17.85 43.24 4.53
CA ALA A 24 -16.69 43.81 3.83
C ALA A 24 -15.35 43.25 4.34
N VAL A 25 -15.27 42.95 5.65
CA VAL A 25 -14.10 42.32 6.27
C VAL A 25 -14.01 40.85 5.87
N ASP A 26 -15.15 40.14 5.84
CA ASP A 26 -15.20 38.76 5.35
C ASP A 26 -14.92 38.66 3.85
N SER A 27 -15.36 39.62 3.04
CA SER A 27 -15.04 39.61 1.59
C SER A 27 -13.55 39.81 1.35
N ARG A 28 -12.88 40.70 2.11
CA ARG A 28 -11.43 40.93 2.00
C ARG A 28 -10.61 39.76 2.54
N SER A 29 -11.04 39.14 3.63
CA SER A 29 -10.36 37.95 4.17
C SER A 29 -10.53 36.75 3.22
N LEU A 30 -11.70 36.62 2.57
CA LEU A 30 -11.96 35.63 1.54
C LEU A 30 -11.15 35.88 0.27
N GLU A 31 -11.00 37.15 -0.14
CA GLU A 31 -10.15 37.54 -1.27
C GLU A 31 -8.67 37.30 -0.98
N LEU A 32 -8.20 37.60 0.24
CA LEU A 32 -6.83 37.29 0.68
C LEU A 32 -6.60 35.78 0.81
N ALA A 33 -7.58 35.02 1.29
CA ALA A 33 -7.50 33.56 1.39
C ALA A 33 -7.46 32.90 0.01
N THR A 34 -8.30 33.35 -0.92
CA THR A 34 -8.27 32.89 -2.32
C THR A 34 -6.97 33.30 -3.02
N ALA A 35 -6.48 34.52 -2.81
CA ALA A 35 -5.20 34.96 -3.36
C ALA A 35 -4.01 34.15 -2.81
N ARG A 36 -4.01 33.83 -1.51
CA ARG A 36 -2.99 32.95 -0.91
C ARG A 36 -3.06 31.53 -1.47
N LEU A 37 -4.26 30.96 -1.59
CA LEU A 37 -4.45 29.65 -2.23
C LEU A 37 -3.98 29.64 -3.68
N LEU A 38 -4.29 30.67 -4.45
CA LEU A 38 -3.85 30.80 -5.84
C LEU A 38 -2.33 30.98 -5.94
N GLY A 39 -1.73 31.72 -5.00
CA GLY A 39 -0.29 31.89 -4.89
C GLY A 39 0.43 30.57 -4.54
N ASP A 40 -0.13 29.79 -3.62
CA ASP A 40 0.38 28.46 -3.27
C ASP A 40 0.26 27.50 -4.45
N LEU A 41 -0.90 27.46 -5.12
CA LEU A 41 -1.09 26.62 -6.32
C LEU A 41 -0.16 27.01 -7.48
N ARG A 42 0.21 28.29 -7.58
CA ARG A 42 1.08 28.81 -8.64
C ARG A 42 2.57 28.69 -8.31
N SER A 43 2.92 28.73 -7.02
CA SER A 43 4.31 28.62 -6.55
C SER A 43 4.71 27.20 -6.19
N SER A 44 3.74 26.30 -6.01
CA SER A 44 4.02 24.88 -5.85
C SER A 44 4.71 24.42 -7.14
N PRO A 45 6.01 24.07 -7.10
CA PRO A 45 6.62 23.43 -8.25
C PRO A 45 5.75 22.22 -8.53
N HIS A 46 5.22 22.10 -9.75
CA HIS A 46 4.47 20.92 -10.13
C HIS A 46 5.41 19.73 -9.98
N GLU A 47 5.38 19.11 -8.80
CA GLU A 47 6.01 17.85 -8.54
C GLU A 47 5.20 16.89 -9.40
N GLU A 48 5.73 16.60 -10.58
CA GLU A 48 5.13 15.65 -11.50
C GLU A 48 5.11 14.32 -10.77
N LEU A 49 4.00 14.05 -10.08
CA LEU A 49 3.78 12.81 -9.38
C LEU A 49 3.58 11.75 -10.46
N ARG A 50 4.71 11.19 -10.91
CA ARG A 50 4.80 10.18 -11.96
C ARG A 50 4.24 8.88 -11.41
N LEU A 51 2.93 8.79 -11.44
CA LEU A 51 2.25 7.54 -11.15
C LEU A 51 2.53 6.56 -12.30
N GLU A 52 2.96 5.36 -11.95
CA GLU A 52 3.07 4.28 -12.91
C GLU A 52 1.68 3.98 -13.48
N ARG A 53 1.53 4.21 -14.78
CA ARG A 53 0.27 3.97 -15.51
C ARG A 53 0.08 2.48 -15.84
N ASP A 54 1.19 1.76 -15.94
CA ASP A 54 1.23 0.36 -16.35
C ASP A 54 1.30 -0.61 -15.16
N SER A 55 1.16 -0.13 -13.92
CA SER A 55 1.15 -0.98 -12.73
C SER A 55 -0.22 -1.02 -12.04
N VAL A 56 -0.56 -2.19 -11.51
CA VAL A 56 -1.82 -2.41 -10.76
C VAL A 56 -1.85 -1.57 -9.48
N TYR A 57 -0.68 -1.30 -8.89
CA TYR A 57 -0.52 -0.47 -7.70
C TYR A 57 -0.89 1.00 -7.99
N GLY A 58 -0.43 1.56 -9.11
CA GLY A 58 -0.81 2.91 -9.53
C GLY A 58 -2.32 3.03 -9.78
N ALA A 59 -2.90 2.08 -10.50
CA ALA A 59 -4.33 2.06 -10.76
C ALA A 59 -5.18 1.94 -9.48
N ALA A 60 -4.75 1.14 -8.50
CA ALA A 60 -5.44 0.98 -7.21
C ALA A 60 -5.43 2.25 -6.35
N ILE A 61 -4.42 3.12 -6.50
CA ILE A 61 -4.35 4.41 -5.81
C ILE A 61 -5.16 5.47 -6.57
N LEU A 62 -5.06 5.49 -7.90
CA LEU A 62 -5.67 6.54 -8.73
C LEU A 62 -7.19 6.40 -8.85
N MET A 63 -7.71 5.18 -9.04
CA MET A 63 -9.14 4.97 -9.28
C MET A 63 -10.05 5.44 -8.13
N PRO A 64 -9.74 5.16 -6.85
CA PRO A 64 -10.53 5.67 -5.72
C PRO A 64 -10.49 7.20 -5.61
N GLN A 65 -9.34 7.82 -5.89
CA GLN A 65 -9.19 9.28 -5.84
C GLN A 65 -9.99 9.94 -6.96
N LEU A 66 -9.96 9.35 -8.15
CA LEU A 66 -10.76 9.78 -9.29
C LEU A 66 -12.27 9.60 -9.04
N ALA A 67 -12.67 8.48 -8.43
CA ALA A 67 -14.07 8.26 -8.05
C ALA A 67 -14.53 9.27 -6.98
N ARG A 68 -13.67 9.58 -6.01
CA ARG A 68 -13.94 10.58 -4.96
C ARG A 68 -14.12 11.98 -5.56
N SER A 69 -13.24 12.41 -6.46
CA SER A 69 -13.32 13.74 -7.08
C SER A 69 -14.53 13.86 -8.03
N ALA A 70 -14.97 12.75 -8.62
CA ALA A 70 -16.14 12.70 -9.51
C ALA A 70 -17.49 12.43 -8.80
N GLY A 71 -17.52 12.31 -7.47
CA GLY A 71 -18.76 12.07 -6.72
C GLY A 71 -19.32 10.65 -6.84
N TRP A 72 -18.45 9.65 -7.04
CA TRP A 72 -18.79 8.21 -7.10
C TRP A 72 -19.81 7.81 -8.18
N PRO A 73 -19.57 8.13 -9.47
CA PRO A 73 -20.42 7.59 -10.54
C PRO A 73 -20.30 6.06 -10.58
N LYS A 74 -21.43 5.37 -10.77
CA LYS A 74 -21.52 3.90 -10.69
C LYS A 74 -20.48 3.17 -11.55
N SER A 75 -20.18 3.67 -12.75
CA SER A 75 -19.16 3.10 -13.64
C SER A 75 -17.76 3.15 -13.02
N LEU A 76 -17.36 4.30 -12.47
CA LEU A 76 -16.05 4.53 -11.84
C LEU A 76 -15.89 3.70 -10.56
N THR A 77 -16.95 3.56 -9.78
CA THR A 77 -16.96 2.71 -8.58
C THR A 77 -16.71 1.25 -8.93
N VAL A 78 -17.30 0.74 -10.02
CA VAL A 78 -17.05 -0.63 -10.51
C VAL A 78 -15.58 -0.80 -10.91
N HIS A 79 -15.00 0.18 -11.60
CA HIS A 79 -13.58 0.15 -11.96
C HIS A 79 -12.66 0.18 -10.73
N ALA A 80 -12.96 1.00 -9.72
CA ALA A 80 -12.21 1.04 -8.48
C ALA A 80 -12.24 -0.30 -7.73
N ILE A 81 -13.41 -0.93 -7.62
CA ILE A 81 -13.53 -2.26 -7.01
C ILE A 81 -12.71 -3.30 -7.79
N ARG A 82 -12.78 -3.27 -9.13
CA ARG A 82 -12.02 -4.20 -9.98
C ARG A 82 -10.51 -4.05 -9.78
N THR A 83 -10.00 -2.83 -9.63
CA THR A 83 -8.57 -2.61 -9.33
C THR A 83 -8.16 -3.17 -7.98
N PHE A 84 -9.03 -3.11 -6.96
CA PHE A 84 -8.76 -3.73 -5.67
C PHE A 84 -8.71 -5.27 -5.76
N ILE A 85 -9.62 -5.89 -6.52
CA ILE A 85 -9.61 -7.35 -6.71
C ILE A 85 -8.28 -7.79 -7.34
N PHE A 86 -7.78 -7.07 -8.35
CA PHE A 86 -6.47 -7.37 -8.95
C PHE A 86 -5.31 -7.15 -7.98
N LEU A 87 -5.35 -6.09 -7.16
CA LEU A 87 -4.34 -5.84 -6.13
C LEU A 87 -4.30 -6.99 -5.11
N PHE A 88 -5.46 -7.42 -4.60
CA PHE A 88 -5.56 -8.55 -3.68
C PHE A 88 -5.05 -9.85 -4.30
N GLY A 89 -5.40 -10.11 -5.56
CA GLY A 89 -4.90 -11.28 -6.29
C GLY A 89 -3.38 -11.28 -6.44
N ASN A 90 -2.78 -10.12 -6.72
CA ASN A 90 -1.34 -9.98 -6.84
C ASN A 90 -0.64 -10.19 -5.48
N LEU A 91 -1.15 -9.58 -4.41
CA LEU A 91 -0.62 -9.75 -3.06
C LEU A 91 -0.73 -11.21 -2.59
N PHE A 92 -1.83 -11.87 -2.90
CA PHE A 92 -2.02 -13.29 -2.60
C PHE A 92 -1.00 -14.16 -3.34
N LEU A 93 -0.81 -13.95 -4.65
CA LEU A 93 0.17 -14.68 -5.46
C LEU A 93 1.60 -14.50 -4.94
N GLN A 94 1.98 -13.25 -4.62
CA GLN A 94 3.27 -12.94 -4.01
C GLN A 94 3.44 -13.65 -2.67
N GLY A 95 2.40 -13.67 -1.82
CA GLY A 95 2.42 -14.39 -0.56
C GLY A 95 2.62 -15.90 -0.73
N VAL A 96 1.93 -16.52 -1.69
CA VAL A 96 2.11 -17.96 -2.01
C VAL A 96 3.53 -18.23 -2.50
N LEU A 97 4.08 -17.35 -3.34
CA LEU A 97 5.43 -17.51 -3.87
C LEU A 97 6.49 -17.42 -2.75
N ILE A 98 6.35 -16.45 -1.85
CA ILE A 98 7.22 -16.34 -0.65
C ILE A 98 7.07 -17.57 0.24
N MET A 99 5.86 -18.10 0.42
CA MET A 99 5.64 -19.32 1.20
C MET A 99 6.39 -20.52 0.58
N GLN A 100 6.37 -20.68 -0.74
CA GLN A 100 7.10 -21.75 -1.40
C GLN A 100 8.61 -21.60 -1.24
N ILE A 101 9.15 -20.38 -1.40
CA ILE A 101 10.56 -20.10 -1.15
C ILE A 101 10.95 -20.48 0.29
N ALA A 102 10.13 -20.12 1.28
CA ALA A 102 10.39 -20.47 2.68
C ALA A 102 10.40 -21.99 2.91
N LYS A 103 9.49 -22.74 2.25
CA LYS A 103 9.46 -24.20 2.34
C LYS A 103 10.65 -24.84 1.65
N GLU A 104 11.02 -24.36 0.46
CA GLU A 104 12.22 -24.82 -0.23
C GLU A 104 13.47 -24.53 0.60
N GLN A 105 13.58 -23.33 1.17
CA GLN A 105 14.70 -22.99 2.05
C GLN A 105 14.78 -23.92 3.26
N ALA A 106 13.66 -24.29 3.88
CA ALA A 106 13.65 -25.26 4.99
C ALA A 106 14.13 -26.66 4.55
N VAL A 107 13.78 -27.08 3.33
CA VAL A 107 14.27 -28.34 2.75
C VAL A 107 15.75 -28.24 2.40
N TYR A 108 16.17 -27.15 1.76
CA TYR A 108 17.59 -26.90 1.45
C TYR A 108 18.45 -26.72 2.70
N ASP A 109 17.91 -26.24 3.82
CA ASP A 109 18.66 -26.18 5.07
C ASP A 109 18.88 -27.59 5.65
N ALA A 110 17.85 -28.45 5.58
CA ALA A 110 17.94 -29.84 6.01
C ALA A 110 18.85 -30.71 5.13
N TYR A 111 18.86 -30.49 3.81
CA TYR A 111 19.58 -31.34 2.84
C TYR A 111 20.78 -30.67 2.16
N GLY A 112 20.86 -29.35 2.13
CA GLY A 112 21.91 -28.55 1.47
C GLY A 112 23.14 -28.30 2.34
N GLY A 113 23.09 -28.66 3.63
CA GLY A 113 24.26 -28.66 4.53
C GLY A 113 25.24 -29.83 4.30
N GLN A 114 24.88 -30.83 3.49
CA GLN A 114 25.81 -31.90 3.11
C GLN A 114 26.43 -31.60 1.75
N MET A 115 27.67 -31.08 1.73
CA MET A 115 28.58 -31.52 0.68
C MET A 115 28.59 -33.05 0.76
N TYR A 116 28.21 -33.70 -0.33
CA TYR A 116 28.39 -35.13 -0.57
C TYR A 116 29.91 -35.41 -0.56
N LEU A 117 30.54 -35.31 0.61
CA LEU A 117 31.85 -35.88 0.87
C LEU A 117 31.58 -37.38 1.03
N CYS A 118 31.67 -38.03 -0.11
CA CYS A 118 31.53 -39.45 -0.39
C CYS A 118 31.98 -40.38 0.76
N ASP A 119 31.24 -41.48 0.91
CA ASP A 119 31.68 -42.76 1.49
C ASP A 119 31.96 -42.92 2.99
N PHE A 120 31.26 -42.18 3.85
CA PHE A 120 31.13 -42.63 5.26
C PHE A 120 30.03 -43.68 5.39
N ARG A 121 30.36 -44.92 5.01
CA ARG A 121 29.57 -46.11 5.37
C ARG A 121 29.63 -46.33 6.88
N GLU A 122 28.66 -47.06 7.43
CA GLU A 122 28.68 -47.49 8.84
C GLU A 122 30.00 -48.25 9.13
N GLY A 123 30.76 -47.79 10.12
CA GLY A 123 32.11 -48.30 10.42
C GLY A 123 33.27 -47.64 9.66
N SER A 124 33.02 -46.64 8.80
CA SER A 124 34.08 -45.76 8.27
C SER A 124 34.51 -44.74 9.32
N LYS A 125 35.82 -44.47 9.41
CA LYS A 125 36.38 -43.43 10.29
C LYS A 125 36.25 -42.07 9.63
N GLY A 126 35.62 -41.11 10.32
CA GLY A 126 35.60 -39.72 9.88
C GLY A 126 36.99 -39.08 9.85
N PRO A 127 37.15 -37.87 9.27
CA PRO A 127 38.43 -37.16 9.22
C PRO A 127 39.03 -36.84 10.60
N LEU A 128 38.22 -36.91 11.67
CA LEU A 128 38.65 -36.78 13.08
C LEU A 128 38.95 -38.13 13.77
N GLY A 129 38.96 -39.24 13.03
CA GLY A 129 39.28 -40.58 13.54
C GLY A 129 38.17 -41.24 14.39
N THR A 130 37.03 -40.59 14.55
CA THR A 130 35.88 -41.13 15.28
C THR A 130 35.08 -42.10 14.40
N VAL A 131 34.69 -43.24 14.98
CA VAL A 131 33.83 -44.21 14.31
C VAL A 131 32.38 -43.73 14.44
N ILE A 132 31.67 -43.73 13.31
CA ILE A 132 30.26 -43.35 13.25
C ILE A 132 29.44 -44.63 13.39
N ASP A 133 29.03 -44.93 14.64
CA ASP A 133 28.31 -46.16 14.99
C ASP A 133 26.78 -46.01 14.94
N THR A 134 26.26 -44.80 14.76
CA THR A 134 24.81 -44.56 14.70
C THR A 134 24.45 -43.42 13.75
N PRO A 135 23.39 -43.57 12.94
CA PRO A 135 22.91 -42.52 12.04
C PRO A 135 22.45 -41.28 12.80
N LYS A 136 22.02 -41.40 14.07
CA LYS A 136 21.69 -40.24 14.92
C LYS A 136 22.87 -39.29 15.13
N ARG A 137 24.10 -39.80 15.17
CA ARG A 137 25.31 -38.98 15.36
C ARG A 137 25.74 -38.23 14.09
N LEU A 138 25.27 -38.67 12.92
CA LEU A 138 25.40 -37.92 11.66
C LEU A 138 24.51 -36.68 11.61
N TYR A 139 23.44 -36.62 12.41
CA TYR A 139 22.44 -35.54 12.35
C TYR A 139 22.28 -34.71 13.64
N ALA A 140 22.81 -35.15 14.77
CA ALA A 140 22.52 -34.51 16.07
C ALA A 140 23.34 -33.25 16.37
N ASP A 141 24.60 -33.14 15.92
CA ASP A 141 25.50 -32.05 16.33
C ASP A 141 26.24 -31.42 15.13
N PHE A 142 25.53 -30.59 14.36
CA PHE A 142 26.11 -29.79 13.27
C PHE A 142 26.68 -28.43 13.74
N SER A 143 26.70 -28.14 15.04
CA SER A 143 27.23 -26.87 15.56
C SER A 143 28.70 -26.62 15.19
N GLN A 144 29.46 -27.68 14.91
CA GLN A 144 30.88 -27.60 14.51
C GLN A 144 31.09 -27.20 13.04
N TRP A 145 30.08 -27.31 12.18
CA TRP A 145 30.17 -26.97 10.75
C TRP A 145 29.62 -25.57 10.43
N ASN A 146 29.12 -24.85 11.43
CA ASN A 146 28.71 -23.46 11.29
C ASN A 146 29.95 -22.55 11.27
N THR A 147 30.71 -22.58 10.17
CA THR A 147 31.88 -21.72 9.94
C THR A 147 31.52 -20.33 9.40
N ARG A 148 30.24 -20.01 9.22
CA ARG A 148 29.80 -18.68 8.78
C ARG A 148 29.77 -17.72 9.97
N VAL A 149 30.92 -17.14 10.26
CA VAL A 149 30.98 -15.82 10.91
C VAL A 149 30.65 -14.79 9.84
N PHE A 150 29.44 -14.24 9.88
CA PHE A 150 29.14 -13.03 9.10
C PHE A 150 29.79 -11.86 9.84
N VAL A 151 30.86 -11.31 9.28
CA VAL A 151 31.43 -10.02 9.66
C VAL A 151 30.66 -8.92 8.95
#